data_AF-A0A1V4YS18-F1
#
_entry.id   AF-A0A1V4YS18-F1
#
_cell.length_a   1.000
_cell.length_b   1.000
_cell.length_c   1.000
_cell.angle_alpha   90.00
_cell.angle_beta   90.00
_cell.angle_gamma   90.00
#
_symmetry.space_group_name_H-M   'P 1'
#
loop_
_entity.id
_entity.type
_entity.pdbx_description
1 polymer ?
#
loop_
_entity_poly.entity_id
_entity_poly.type
_entity_poly.pdbx_seq_one_letter_code
_entity_poly.pdbx_strand_id
1 'polypeptide(L)'
;MNNPKSIYNALICLFVFSAFVFAVNPSFAADNIFVSTQGNDSWNGQSAIYDSTTGDGPKATITSAINTVNNNGTIYIASGTYKENLNVYIKSVNLVGEDPETTIIDGQQKSGVLYFAGWDTIHYYTMIISGLTLTNGKKDKGGGIYNDNGTIYLLNSKITGNIATKEGGGIFNIGTIYVDSSTEISGNIKQGSMDNEPDDVFGSPVIELATAPEPLPNNNTDINGPAVTNQPTTTGNNIPLPATGVPLAVLALAVVLIGVGSLKGFKR
;
A
#
# COMPACT_ATOMS: atom_id res chain seq x y z
N MET A 1 76.46 21.38 7.65
CA MET A 1 75.63 22.37 6.93
C MET A 1 74.45 21.62 6.31
N ASN A 2 73.26 22.21 6.44
CA ASN A 2 71.92 21.63 6.31
C ASN A 2 71.42 21.41 4.87
N ASN A 3 70.70 20.29 4.67
CA ASN A 3 69.44 20.01 3.91
C ASN A 3 69.23 20.51 2.44
N PRO A 4 68.26 19.98 1.64
CA PRO A 4 67.31 18.88 1.88
C PRO A 4 67.09 17.90 0.70
N LYS A 5 66.83 16.61 0.98
CA LYS A 5 66.07 15.73 0.07
C LYS A 5 64.83 15.23 0.80
N SER A 6 63.76 15.98 0.56
CA SER A 6 62.40 15.77 1.00
C SER A 6 61.72 14.66 0.17
N ILE A 7 60.78 13.95 0.80
CA ILE A 7 59.80 13.01 0.24
C ILE A 7 60.47 11.69 -0.20
N TYR A 8 60.27 10.54 0.44
CA TYR A 8 59.05 9.75 0.48
C TYR A 8 59.04 8.86 1.73
N ASN A 9 58.13 9.16 2.66
CA ASN A 9 57.73 8.26 3.72
C ASN A 9 56.45 7.52 3.31
N ALA A 10 56.40 6.26 3.72
CA ALA A 10 55.22 5.48 4.06
C ALA A 10 54.27 5.09 2.93
N LEU A 11 54.24 3.79 2.60
CA LEU A 11 52.97 3.05 2.44
C LEU A 11 53.23 1.55 2.35
N ILE A 12 52.52 0.80 3.21
CA ILE A 12 52.02 -0.59 3.12
C ILE A 12 52.13 -1.20 4.54
N CYS A 13 51.25 -0.75 5.43
CA CYS A 13 50.78 -1.55 6.55
C CYS A 13 49.40 -2.08 6.13
N LEU A 14 49.36 -3.37 5.80
CA LEU A 14 48.17 -4.12 5.46
C LEU A 14 47.35 -4.38 6.74
N PHE A 15 46.46 -3.46 7.10
CA PHE A 15 45.42 -3.72 8.09
C PHE A 15 44.19 -4.30 7.39
N VAL A 16 43.92 -5.57 7.70
CA VAL A 16 42.70 -6.29 7.33
C VAL A 16 41.51 -5.59 7.99
N PHE A 17 40.68 -4.94 7.19
CA PHE A 17 39.40 -4.38 7.63
C PHE A 17 38.30 -5.38 7.27
N SER A 18 38.01 -6.35 8.15
CA SER A 18 36.78 -7.13 8.03
C SER A 18 35.61 -6.25 8.48
N ALA A 19 35.01 -5.54 7.53
CA ALA A 19 33.76 -4.85 7.77
C ALA A 19 32.65 -5.90 7.94
N PHE A 20 32.34 -6.23 9.19
CA PHE A 20 31.08 -6.87 9.55
C PHE A 20 29.99 -5.80 9.40
N VAL A 21 29.47 -5.66 8.18
CA VAL A 21 28.30 -4.83 7.94
C VAL A 21 27.12 -5.57 8.55
N PHE A 22 26.70 -5.16 9.75
CA PHE A 22 25.33 -5.39 10.15
C PHE A 22 24.46 -4.62 9.15
N ALA A 23 23.83 -5.35 8.24
CA ALA A 23 22.69 -4.84 7.52
C ALA A 23 21.61 -4.55 8.57
N VAL A 24 21.62 -3.34 9.10
CA VAL A 24 20.36 -2.71 9.48
C VAL A 24 19.57 -2.70 8.17
N ASN A 25 18.57 -3.57 8.05
CA ASN A 25 17.52 -3.33 7.08
C ASN A 25 16.84 -2.06 7.61
N PRO A 26 17.04 -0.85 7.04
CA PRO A 26 16.03 0.16 7.26
C PRO A 26 14.74 -0.49 6.78
N SER A 27 13.72 -0.53 7.62
CA SER A 27 12.38 -0.86 7.17
C SER A 27 12.08 0.12 6.04
N PHE A 28 12.23 -0.34 4.80
CA PHE A 28 11.89 0.43 3.63
C PHE A 28 10.37 0.47 3.65
N ALA A 29 9.83 1.53 4.23
CA ALA A 29 8.48 1.94 3.89
C ALA A 29 8.43 1.92 2.36
N ALA A 30 7.46 1.20 1.82
CA ALA A 30 7.40 0.93 0.40
C ALA A 30 6.64 2.06 -0.28
N ASP A 31 7.03 2.38 -1.51
CA ASP A 31 6.29 3.35 -2.32
C ASP A 31 4.98 2.75 -2.84
N ASN A 32 4.85 1.41 -2.84
CA ASN A 32 3.63 0.69 -3.18
C ASN A 32 3.27 -0.28 -2.06
N ILE A 33 2.03 -0.22 -1.58
CA ILE A 33 1.48 -1.16 -0.60
C ILE A 33 0.18 -1.75 -1.13
N PHE A 34 0.00 -3.06 -0.97
CA PHE A 34 -1.20 -3.78 -1.38
C PHE A 34 -2.08 -4.11 -0.18
N VAL A 35 -3.41 -4.01 -0.39
CA VAL A 35 -4.43 -4.25 0.63
C VAL A 35 -5.47 -5.22 0.09
N SER A 36 -5.85 -6.21 0.90
CA SER A 36 -6.89 -7.18 0.60
C SER A 36 -7.68 -7.56 1.84
N THR A 37 -8.97 -7.84 1.68
CA THR A 37 -9.79 -8.42 2.75
C THR A 37 -9.29 -9.78 3.27
N GLN A 38 -8.45 -10.48 2.49
CA GLN A 38 -7.76 -11.72 2.87
C GLN A 38 -6.32 -11.48 3.37
N GLY A 39 -5.91 -10.22 3.52
CA GLY A 39 -4.56 -9.84 3.93
C GLY A 39 -4.29 -10.05 5.43
N ASN A 40 -3.09 -9.65 5.84
CA ASN A 40 -2.67 -9.65 7.25
C ASN A 40 -1.83 -8.39 7.54
N ASP A 41 -2.21 -7.63 8.57
CA ASP A 41 -1.51 -6.39 8.92
C ASP A 41 -0.11 -6.58 9.48
N SER A 42 0.26 -7.81 9.85
CA SER A 42 1.62 -8.18 10.23
C SER A 42 2.55 -8.31 9.02
N TRP A 43 2.00 -8.42 7.80
CA TRP A 43 2.79 -8.51 6.58
C TRP A 43 3.27 -7.14 6.11
N ASN A 44 4.37 -7.15 5.35
CA ASN A 44 5.00 -5.94 4.84
C ASN A 44 4.14 -5.20 3.80
N GLY A 45 3.17 -5.86 3.15
CA GLY A 45 2.28 -5.25 2.17
C GLY A 45 2.91 -5.00 0.80
N GLN A 46 4.12 -5.49 0.52
CA GLN A 46 4.85 -5.23 -0.73
C GLN A 46 4.45 -6.14 -1.90
N SER A 47 3.61 -7.15 -1.63
CA SER A 47 3.11 -8.10 -2.62
C SER A 47 1.58 -8.12 -2.60
N ALA A 48 0.96 -8.11 -3.79
CA ALA A 48 -0.50 -8.25 -3.94
C ALA A 48 -0.99 -9.65 -3.52
N ILE A 49 -0.15 -10.67 -3.66
CA ILE A 49 -0.43 -12.06 -3.27
C ILE A 49 0.51 -12.48 -2.14
N TYR A 50 0.09 -13.48 -1.36
CA TYR A 50 0.97 -14.11 -0.38
C TYR A 50 2.14 -14.80 -1.09
N ASP A 51 3.35 -14.43 -0.70
CA ASP A 51 4.60 -15.03 -1.16
C ASP A 51 5.20 -15.90 -0.05
N SER A 52 5.18 -17.21 -0.27
CA SER A 52 5.73 -18.19 0.66
C SER A 52 7.25 -18.07 0.89
N THR A 53 7.97 -17.38 0.00
CA THR A 53 9.42 -17.16 0.09
C THR A 53 9.76 -16.12 1.14
N THR A 54 8.99 -15.04 1.16
CA THR A 54 9.14 -13.93 2.11
C THR A 54 8.29 -14.12 3.36
N GLY A 55 7.21 -14.90 3.27
CA GLY A 55 6.21 -15.05 4.33
C GLY A 55 5.28 -13.85 4.44
N ASP A 56 5.27 -12.99 3.42
CA ASP A 56 4.54 -11.73 3.37
C ASP A 56 3.49 -11.71 2.26
N GLY A 57 2.59 -10.73 2.31
CA GLY A 57 1.51 -10.54 1.34
C GLY A 57 0.83 -9.20 1.55
N PRO A 58 -0.41 -9.02 1.07
CA PRO A 58 -1.14 -7.76 1.20
C PRO A 58 -1.57 -7.51 2.65
N LYS A 59 -1.66 -6.25 3.04
CA LYS A 59 -2.21 -5.88 4.36
C LYS A 59 -3.71 -6.13 4.41
N ALA A 60 -4.24 -6.36 5.61
CA ALA A 60 -5.67 -6.58 5.81
C ALA A 60 -6.44 -5.26 5.78
N THR A 61 -5.86 -4.21 6.34
CA THR A 61 -6.50 -2.91 6.50
C THR A 61 -5.80 -1.81 5.72
N ILE A 62 -6.60 -0.87 5.22
CA ILE A 62 -6.12 0.34 4.55
C ILE A 62 -5.38 1.22 5.57
N THR A 63 -5.84 1.26 6.82
CA THR A 63 -5.16 1.98 7.90
C THR A 63 -3.73 1.46 8.14
N SER A 64 -3.52 0.15 8.18
CA SER A 64 -2.15 -0.42 8.28
C SER A 64 -1.29 -0.06 7.07
N ALA A 65 -1.88 -0.04 5.87
CA ALA A 65 -1.19 0.39 4.66
C ALA A 65 -0.81 1.87 4.69
N ILE A 66 -1.71 2.76 5.12
CA ILE A 66 -1.44 4.18 5.34
C ILE A 66 -0.28 4.36 6.32
N ASN A 67 -0.19 3.55 7.37
CA ASN A 67 0.92 3.65 8.32
C ASN A 67 2.25 3.14 7.75
N THR A 68 2.22 2.25 6.76
CA THR A 68 3.42 1.58 6.23
C THR A 68 3.99 2.25 4.97
N VAL A 69 3.13 2.79 4.11
CA VAL A 69 3.54 3.38 2.82
C VAL A 69 4.43 4.62 3.02
N ASN A 70 5.31 4.96 2.09
CA ASN A 70 6.03 6.25 2.13
C ASN A 70 5.11 7.45 1.84
N ASN A 71 5.61 8.64 2.15
CA ASN A 71 5.01 9.87 1.62
C ASN A 71 5.08 9.88 0.09
N ASN A 72 3.97 10.26 -0.56
CA ASN A 72 3.70 10.14 -2.00
C ASN A 72 3.59 8.70 -2.54
N GLY A 73 3.59 7.68 -1.67
CA GLY A 73 3.38 6.31 -2.12
C GLY A 73 1.91 6.00 -2.43
N THR A 74 1.69 4.84 -3.04
CA THR A 74 0.41 4.37 -3.53
C THR A 74 -0.03 3.11 -2.79
N ILE A 75 -1.30 3.08 -2.41
CA ILE A 75 -1.95 1.94 -1.80
C ILE A 75 -2.93 1.37 -2.83
N TYR A 76 -2.66 0.14 -3.28
CA TYR A 76 -3.54 -0.61 -4.17
C TYR A 76 -4.49 -1.46 -3.33
N ILE A 77 -5.79 -1.26 -3.52
CA ILE A 77 -6.85 -1.84 -2.68
C ILE A 77 -7.66 -2.80 -3.52
N ALA A 78 -7.72 -4.08 -3.12
CA ALA A 78 -8.41 -5.10 -3.88
C ALA A 78 -9.93 -4.90 -3.81
N SER A 79 -10.67 -5.50 -4.73
CA SER A 79 -12.13 -5.58 -4.62
C SER A 79 -12.53 -6.14 -3.25
N GLY A 80 -13.48 -5.50 -2.57
CA GLY A 80 -13.91 -5.90 -1.24
C GLY A 80 -14.48 -4.75 -0.43
N THR A 81 -15.15 -5.08 0.68
CA THR A 81 -15.69 -4.08 1.61
C THR A 81 -14.79 -3.95 2.84
N TYR A 82 -14.16 -2.79 2.96
CA TYR A 82 -13.27 -2.41 4.06
C TYR A 82 -14.03 -1.54 5.05
N LYS A 83 -14.25 -2.07 6.25
CA LYS A 83 -15.01 -1.42 7.32
C LYS A 83 -14.09 -0.55 8.16
N GLU A 84 -13.78 0.65 7.67
CA GLU A 84 -12.76 1.53 8.23
C GLU A 84 -13.17 3.01 8.22
N ASN A 85 -12.55 3.78 9.12
CA ASN A 85 -12.61 5.24 9.13
C ASN A 85 -11.18 5.77 9.06
N LEU A 86 -10.76 6.21 7.88
CA LEU A 86 -9.39 6.56 7.56
C LEU A 86 -9.02 7.92 8.12
N ASN A 87 -7.85 7.98 8.76
CA ASN A 87 -7.27 9.21 9.24
C ASN A 87 -5.89 9.39 8.61
N VAL A 88 -5.76 10.39 7.76
CA VAL A 88 -4.51 10.70 7.05
C VAL A 88 -4.04 12.08 7.50
N TYR A 89 -2.99 12.08 8.31
CA TYR A 89 -2.37 13.29 8.84
C TYR A 89 -0.98 13.46 8.22
N ILE A 90 -0.70 14.64 7.65
CA ILE A 90 0.63 15.02 7.14
C ILE A 90 1.24 13.92 6.27
N LYS A 91 0.48 13.54 5.24
CA LYS A 91 0.94 12.50 4.34
C LYS A 91 0.26 12.64 3.01
N SER A 92 1.06 12.83 1.97
CA SER A 92 0.60 12.57 0.62
C SER A 92 0.55 11.06 0.42
N VAL A 93 -0.58 10.54 -0.05
CA VAL A 93 -0.76 9.11 -0.29
C VAL A 93 -1.84 8.94 -1.34
N ASN A 94 -1.69 7.95 -2.23
CA ASN A 94 -2.70 7.63 -3.22
C ASN A 94 -3.44 6.36 -2.82
N LEU A 95 -4.75 6.34 -2.98
CA LEU A 95 -5.63 5.19 -2.80
C LEU A 95 -6.19 4.79 -4.15
N VAL A 96 -5.87 3.58 -4.60
CA VAL A 96 -6.27 3.07 -5.92
C VAL A 96 -7.01 1.75 -5.72
N GLY A 97 -8.33 1.79 -5.90
CA GLY A 97 -9.17 0.60 -5.96
C GLY A 97 -9.18 -0.02 -7.36
N GLU A 98 -9.72 -1.24 -7.43
CA GLU A 98 -9.87 -1.97 -8.70
C GLU A 98 -11.06 -1.46 -9.51
N ASP A 99 -12.21 -1.29 -8.84
CA ASP A 99 -13.47 -0.86 -9.45
C ASP A 99 -14.34 -0.18 -8.37
N PRO A 100 -14.94 0.99 -8.66
CA PRO A 100 -15.80 1.69 -7.70
C PRO A 100 -17.00 0.86 -7.23
N GLU A 101 -17.49 -0.12 -8.01
CA GLU A 101 -18.62 -0.97 -7.62
C GLU A 101 -18.22 -2.08 -6.63
N THR A 102 -16.94 -2.43 -6.54
CA THR A 102 -16.47 -3.58 -5.74
C THR A 102 -15.46 -3.21 -4.67
N THR A 103 -14.65 -2.18 -4.85
CA THR A 103 -13.73 -1.65 -3.82
C THR A 103 -14.46 -0.60 -2.97
N ILE A 104 -14.96 -1.00 -1.81
CA ILE A 104 -15.84 -0.19 -0.96
C ILE A 104 -15.18 0.07 0.39
N ILE A 105 -15.06 1.34 0.77
CA ILE A 105 -14.68 1.77 2.12
C ILE A 105 -15.96 2.19 2.85
N ASP A 106 -16.40 1.36 3.80
CA ASP A 106 -17.64 1.52 4.56
C ASP A 106 -17.33 2.09 5.95
N GLY A 107 -17.72 3.34 6.19
CA GLY A 107 -17.53 4.05 7.45
C GLY A 107 -18.44 3.58 8.60
N GLN A 108 -19.39 2.67 8.32
CA GLN A 108 -20.30 2.03 9.28
C GLN A 108 -21.11 2.97 10.17
N GLN A 109 -21.25 4.23 9.77
CA GLN A 109 -21.79 5.36 10.52
C GLN A 109 -21.11 5.60 11.88
N LYS A 110 -19.88 5.10 12.06
CA LYS A 110 -19.10 5.27 13.29
C LYS A 110 -18.37 6.61 13.35
N SER A 111 -17.90 7.08 12.21
CA SER A 111 -17.23 8.37 12.00
C SER A 111 -17.32 8.71 10.51
N GLY A 112 -16.68 9.80 10.07
CA GLY A 112 -16.47 10.06 8.65
C GLY A 112 -15.61 8.98 7.99
N VAL A 113 -15.75 8.75 6.69
CA VAL A 113 -14.98 7.71 5.98
C VAL A 113 -13.51 8.11 5.87
N LEU A 114 -13.22 9.36 5.47
CA LEU A 114 -11.88 9.89 5.32
C LEU A 114 -11.75 11.25 6.02
N TYR A 115 -10.76 11.35 6.90
CA TYR A 115 -10.27 12.62 7.44
C TYR A 115 -8.88 12.91 6.90
N PHE A 116 -8.73 13.97 6.12
CA PHE A 116 -7.47 14.38 5.51
C PHE A 116 -7.08 15.78 5.98
N ALA A 117 -5.96 15.87 6.71
CA ALA A 117 -5.51 17.13 7.31
C ALA A 117 -3.98 17.22 7.46
N GLY A 118 -3.48 18.46 7.44
CA GLY A 118 -2.13 18.83 7.86
C GLY A 118 -2.12 19.58 9.20
N TRP A 119 -0.92 19.87 9.74
CA TRP A 119 -0.78 20.72 10.94
C TRP A 119 -0.49 22.20 10.62
N ASP A 120 -0.22 22.55 9.36
CA ASP A 120 0.05 23.94 8.98
C ASP A 120 -0.46 24.30 7.58
N THR A 121 -0.47 25.60 7.30
CA THR A 121 -0.93 26.19 6.03
C THR A 121 0.15 26.29 4.96
N ILE A 122 1.39 25.81 5.23
CA ILE A 122 2.52 25.94 4.30
C ILE A 122 2.86 24.63 3.58
N HIS A 123 2.49 23.48 4.16
CA HIS A 123 2.66 22.17 3.54
C HIS A 123 1.36 21.73 2.87
N TYR A 124 1.44 21.52 1.55
CA TYR A 124 0.34 20.99 0.76
C TYR A 124 0.48 19.48 0.63
N TYR A 125 -0.47 18.75 1.22
CA TYR A 125 -0.57 17.29 1.08
C TYR A 125 -1.50 16.97 -0.08
N THR A 126 -1.13 15.96 -0.86
CA THR A 126 -1.91 15.52 -2.02
C THR A 126 -2.35 14.08 -1.87
N MET A 127 -3.60 13.80 -2.23
CA MET A 127 -4.15 12.46 -2.28
C MET A 127 -4.87 12.24 -3.59
N ILE A 128 -4.56 11.15 -4.27
CA ILE A 128 -5.41 10.61 -5.34
C ILE A 128 -6.30 9.54 -4.72
N ILE A 129 -7.60 9.60 -4.99
CA ILE A 129 -8.56 8.55 -4.71
C ILE A 129 -9.12 8.11 -6.05
N SER A 130 -8.86 6.87 -6.42
CA SER A 130 -9.22 6.34 -7.73
C SER A 130 -9.92 4.99 -7.62
N GLY A 131 -10.97 4.76 -8.40
CA GLY A 131 -11.54 3.43 -8.61
C GLY A 131 -12.17 2.79 -7.37
N LEU A 132 -12.75 3.57 -6.45
CA LEU A 132 -13.33 3.04 -5.22
C LEU A 132 -14.53 3.87 -4.72
N THR A 133 -15.29 3.29 -3.79
CA THR A 133 -16.45 3.92 -3.14
C THR A 133 -16.15 4.28 -1.68
N LEU A 134 -16.49 5.50 -1.25
CA LEU A 134 -16.56 5.91 0.16
C LEU A 134 -18.03 6.05 0.56
N THR A 135 -18.47 5.24 1.52
CA THR A 135 -19.89 5.17 1.90
C THR A 135 -20.13 5.00 3.39
N ASN A 136 -21.39 5.24 3.79
CA ASN A 136 -21.89 5.05 5.14
C ASN A 136 -21.08 5.79 6.21
N GLY A 137 -20.39 6.86 5.89
CA GLY A 137 -19.74 7.69 6.89
C GLY A 137 -20.74 8.60 7.61
N LYS A 138 -20.48 8.86 8.89
CA LYS A 138 -21.28 9.77 9.71
C LYS A 138 -20.39 10.66 10.58
N LYS A 139 -20.39 11.97 10.31
CA LYS A 139 -19.63 12.96 11.10
C LYS A 139 -20.42 14.25 11.26
N ASP A 140 -19.86 15.23 11.96
CA ASP A 140 -20.47 16.56 12.00
C ASP A 140 -20.23 17.33 10.70
N LYS A 141 -19.07 17.15 10.09
CA LYS A 141 -18.71 17.74 8.78
C LYS A 141 -18.10 16.67 7.88
N GLY A 142 -18.55 16.59 6.63
CA GLY A 142 -17.97 15.66 5.65
C GLY A 142 -18.18 14.21 6.05
N GLY A 143 -19.40 13.70 5.87
CA GLY A 143 -19.71 12.31 6.21
C GLY A 143 -18.81 11.33 5.46
N GLY A 144 -18.58 11.56 4.17
CA GLY A 144 -17.63 10.82 3.35
C GLY A 144 -16.22 11.34 3.55
N ILE A 145 -15.97 12.57 3.12
CA ILE A 145 -14.64 13.20 3.13
C ILE A 145 -14.68 14.49 3.94
N TYR A 146 -13.76 14.61 4.88
CA TYR A 146 -13.36 15.88 5.47
C TYR A 146 -11.97 16.24 4.97
N ASN A 147 -11.85 17.32 4.19
CA ASN A 147 -10.58 17.84 3.69
C ASN A 147 -10.29 19.22 4.30
N ASP A 148 -9.31 19.29 5.20
CA ASP A 148 -9.00 20.53 5.94
C ASP A 148 -8.14 21.51 5.15
N ASN A 149 -7.09 21.03 4.49
CA ASN A 149 -6.14 21.88 3.76
C ASN A 149 -5.38 21.12 2.66
N GLY A 150 -5.79 19.89 2.34
CA GLY A 150 -5.16 19.05 1.33
C GLY A 150 -5.68 19.34 -0.09
N THR A 151 -4.99 18.77 -1.07
CA THR A 151 -5.47 18.64 -2.44
C THR A 151 -5.89 17.19 -2.68
N ILE A 152 -7.16 16.95 -2.99
CA ILE A 152 -7.66 15.61 -3.33
C ILE A 152 -8.01 15.58 -4.82
N TYR A 153 -7.61 14.52 -5.51
CA TYR A 153 -8.09 14.18 -6.84
C TYR A 153 -9.01 12.96 -6.71
N LEU A 154 -10.29 13.14 -7.02
CA LEU A 154 -11.27 12.05 -7.12
C LEU A 154 -11.38 11.65 -8.58
N LEU A 155 -11.04 10.40 -8.88
CA LEU A 155 -11.00 9.85 -10.23
C LEU A 155 -11.82 8.55 -10.26
N ASN A 156 -12.80 8.40 -11.14
CA ASN A 156 -13.60 7.17 -11.27
C ASN A 156 -14.03 6.57 -9.92
N SER A 157 -14.55 7.41 -9.02
CA SER A 157 -14.86 7.03 -7.64
C SER A 157 -16.27 7.44 -7.27
N LYS A 158 -16.81 6.86 -6.20
CA LYS A 158 -18.13 7.23 -5.68
C LYS A 158 -18.07 7.70 -4.25
N ILE A 159 -18.69 8.84 -3.96
CA ILE A 159 -18.92 9.33 -2.60
C ILE A 159 -20.43 9.32 -2.38
N THR A 160 -20.96 8.32 -1.69
CA THR A 160 -22.41 8.10 -1.63
C THR A 160 -22.90 7.55 -0.30
N GLY A 161 -24.15 7.85 0.08
CA GLY A 161 -24.77 7.32 1.29
C GLY A 161 -24.13 7.82 2.58
N ASN A 162 -23.45 8.96 2.55
CA ASN A 162 -22.80 9.55 3.71
C ASN A 162 -23.69 10.61 4.38
N ILE A 163 -23.49 10.81 5.69
CA ILE A 163 -24.32 11.69 6.52
C ILE A 163 -23.44 12.68 7.29
N ALA A 164 -23.75 13.97 7.24
CA ALA A 164 -23.16 14.99 8.11
C ALA A 164 -24.21 15.62 9.03
N THR A 165 -23.89 15.95 10.29
CA THR A 165 -24.86 16.62 11.19
C THR A 165 -24.82 18.15 11.12
N LYS A 166 -23.83 18.75 10.43
CA LYS A 166 -23.70 20.20 10.26
C LYS A 166 -23.56 20.63 8.81
N GLU A 167 -22.54 20.15 8.09
CA GLU A 167 -22.16 20.67 6.76
C GLU A 167 -21.55 19.56 5.88
N GLY A 168 -21.89 19.54 4.59
CA GLY A 168 -21.30 18.62 3.60
C GLY A 168 -21.59 17.16 3.91
N GLY A 169 -22.80 16.69 3.58
CA GLY A 169 -23.22 15.31 3.77
C GLY A 169 -22.21 14.31 3.22
N GLY A 170 -21.74 14.56 1.99
CA GLY A 170 -20.68 13.79 1.36
C GLY A 170 -19.31 14.36 1.71
N ILE A 171 -19.08 15.62 1.35
CA ILE A 171 -17.77 16.26 1.42
C ILE A 171 -17.87 17.60 2.14
N PHE A 172 -17.00 17.79 3.12
CA PHE A 172 -16.66 19.10 3.64
C PHE A 172 -15.23 19.46 3.23
N ASN A 173 -15.07 20.56 2.49
CA ASN A 173 -13.80 20.94 1.88
C ASN A 173 -13.37 22.38 2.22
N ILE A 174 -12.27 22.52 2.96
CA ILE A 174 -11.56 23.80 3.13
C ILE A 174 -10.37 23.88 2.15
N GLY A 175 -9.77 22.73 1.79
CA GLY A 175 -8.69 22.62 0.81
C GLY A 175 -9.19 22.70 -0.64
N THR A 176 -8.59 21.89 -1.53
CA THR A 176 -8.98 21.80 -2.94
C THR A 176 -9.36 20.37 -3.31
N ILE A 177 -10.45 20.21 -4.06
CA ILE A 177 -10.85 18.93 -4.63
C ILE A 177 -10.98 19.08 -6.14
N TYR A 178 -10.32 18.19 -6.86
CA TYR A 178 -10.49 17.99 -8.29
C TYR A 178 -11.29 16.73 -8.54
N VAL A 179 -12.26 16.78 -9.44
CA VAL A 179 -13.08 15.63 -9.86
C VAL A 179 -12.95 15.42 -11.36
N ASP A 180 -12.95 14.17 -11.80
CA ASP A 180 -13.16 13.84 -13.21
C ASP A 180 -14.65 13.60 -13.52
N SER A 181 -14.97 13.50 -14.81
CA SER A 181 -16.35 13.31 -15.27
C SER A 181 -16.94 11.93 -14.92
N SER A 182 -16.11 10.98 -14.47
CA SER A 182 -16.53 9.63 -14.08
C SER A 182 -16.79 9.48 -12.57
N THR A 183 -16.43 10.49 -11.78
CA THR A 183 -16.67 10.51 -10.34
C THR A 183 -18.13 10.88 -10.03
N GLU A 184 -18.76 10.10 -9.16
CA GLU A 184 -20.11 10.34 -8.65
C GLU A 184 -20.07 10.84 -7.20
N ILE A 185 -20.70 11.97 -6.93
CA ILE A 185 -20.93 12.47 -5.57
C ILE A 185 -22.44 12.72 -5.46
N SER A 186 -23.15 11.76 -4.85
CA SER A 186 -24.61 11.76 -4.85
C SER A 186 -25.18 11.02 -3.63
N GLY A 187 -26.41 11.34 -3.26
CA GLY A 187 -27.13 10.61 -2.22
C GLY A 187 -26.52 10.77 -0.83
N ASN A 188 -25.80 11.87 -0.58
CA ASN A 188 -25.29 12.22 0.73
C ASN A 188 -26.16 13.31 1.38
N ILE A 189 -26.31 13.25 2.69
CA ILE A 189 -27.34 14.01 3.42
C ILE A 189 -26.74 14.79 4.57
N LYS A 190 -27.12 16.07 4.72
CA LYS A 190 -26.97 16.77 5.99
C LYS A 190 -28.17 16.44 6.87
N GLN A 191 -27.94 15.67 7.93
CA GLN A 191 -28.98 15.30 8.89
C GLN A 191 -29.67 16.55 9.45
N GLY A 192 -30.98 16.63 9.27
CA GLY A 192 -31.79 17.78 9.68
C GLY A 192 -31.98 18.84 8.60
N SER A 193 -31.47 18.64 7.38
CA SER A 193 -31.96 19.41 6.23
C SER A 193 -33.45 19.09 6.01
N MET A 194 -34.27 20.12 5.86
CA MET A 194 -35.73 20.00 5.71
C MET A 194 -36.18 19.94 4.26
N ASP A 195 -35.25 20.02 3.31
CA ASP A 195 -35.53 20.08 1.87
C ASP A 195 -35.46 18.71 1.17
N ASN A 196 -34.97 17.65 1.84
CA ASN A 196 -34.71 16.34 1.24
C ASN A 196 -33.83 16.40 -0.03
N GLU A 197 -33.08 17.48 -0.21
CA GLU A 197 -32.14 17.63 -1.33
C GLU A 197 -30.78 17.04 -0.93
N PRO A 198 -30.00 16.51 -1.89
CA PRO A 198 -28.63 16.08 -1.63
C PRO A 198 -27.75 17.26 -1.15
N ASP A 199 -27.17 17.13 0.05
CA ASP A 199 -26.23 18.10 0.62
C ASP A 199 -24.79 17.65 0.36
N ASP A 200 -24.51 17.26 -0.88
CA ASP A 200 -23.35 16.45 -1.23
C ASP A 200 -22.01 17.12 -0.88
N VAL A 201 -21.89 18.44 -1.10
CA VAL A 201 -20.63 19.16 -0.93
C VAL A 201 -20.83 20.49 -0.22
N PHE A 202 -19.96 20.81 0.73
CA PHE A 202 -19.84 22.14 1.34
C PHE A 202 -18.38 22.63 1.30
N GLY A 203 -18.17 23.89 0.91
CA GLY A 203 -16.86 24.55 0.94
C GLY A 203 -16.35 25.02 -0.43
N SER A 204 -15.09 25.46 -0.48
CA SER A 204 -14.43 25.98 -1.70
C SER A 204 -14.32 24.89 -2.79
N PRO A 205 -14.26 25.27 -4.09
CA PRO A 205 -14.92 24.53 -5.15
C PRO A 205 -14.35 23.11 -5.34
N VAL A 206 -15.28 22.21 -5.62
CA VAL A 206 -14.98 21.02 -6.42
C VAL A 206 -14.76 21.51 -7.86
N ILE A 207 -13.54 21.35 -8.36
CA ILE A 207 -13.14 21.81 -9.68
C ILE A 207 -13.14 20.61 -10.62
N GLU A 208 -13.93 20.68 -11.69
CA GLU A 208 -13.90 19.66 -12.74
C GLU A 208 -12.57 19.74 -13.51
N LEU A 209 -11.88 18.60 -13.65
CA LEU A 209 -10.64 18.50 -14.41
C LEU A 209 -10.93 18.59 -15.92
N ALA A 210 -10.40 19.61 -16.58
CA ALA A 210 -10.44 19.72 -18.04
C ALA A 210 -9.70 18.55 -18.74
N THR A 211 -8.71 17.97 -18.06
CA THR A 211 -8.01 16.73 -18.41
C THR A 211 -7.59 16.03 -17.12
N ALA A 212 -8.00 14.79 -16.90
CA ALA A 212 -7.55 14.02 -15.74
C ALA A 212 -6.02 13.80 -15.81
N PRO A 213 -5.28 13.86 -14.68
CA PRO A 213 -3.96 13.25 -14.61
C PRO A 213 -4.07 11.79 -15.09
N GLU A 214 -3.06 11.28 -15.82
CA GLU A 214 -3.02 9.88 -16.25
C GLU A 214 -3.43 8.98 -15.06
N PRO A 215 -4.48 8.15 -15.19
CA PRO A 215 -4.91 7.28 -14.10
C PRO A 215 -3.72 6.40 -13.73
N LEU A 216 -3.42 6.32 -12.43
CA LEU A 216 -2.39 5.40 -11.96
C LEU A 216 -2.81 3.97 -12.37
N PRO A 217 -1.93 3.18 -13.00
CA PRO A 217 -2.29 1.85 -13.48
C PRO A 217 -2.78 0.98 -12.32
N ASN A 218 -3.87 0.24 -12.53
CA ASN A 218 -4.41 -0.70 -11.54
C ASN A 218 -3.51 -1.94 -11.44
N ASN A 219 -2.44 -1.86 -10.65
CA ASN A 219 -1.50 -2.98 -10.49
C ASN A 219 -2.00 -4.04 -9.49
N ASN A 220 -3.27 -3.99 -9.11
CA ASN A 220 -3.88 -5.01 -8.29
C ASN A 220 -4.43 -6.11 -9.19
N THR A 221 -3.86 -7.30 -9.07
CA THR A 221 -4.50 -8.50 -9.62
C THR A 221 -5.69 -8.80 -8.73
N ASP A 222 -6.91 -8.87 -9.27
CA ASP A 222 -8.12 -9.27 -8.53
C ASP A 222 -7.88 -10.60 -7.78
N ILE A 223 -7.56 -10.49 -6.50
CA ILE A 223 -7.30 -11.61 -5.60
C ILE A 223 -8.53 -11.96 -4.74
N ASN A 224 -9.63 -11.21 -4.88
CA ASN A 224 -10.86 -11.40 -4.13
C ASN A 224 -12.01 -11.96 -4.99
N GLY A 225 -11.75 -12.30 -6.26
CA GLY A 225 -12.53 -13.25 -7.05
C GLY A 225 -12.81 -14.56 -6.28
N PRO A 226 -13.84 -15.33 -6.66
CA PRO A 226 -14.43 -16.38 -5.82
C PRO A 226 -13.34 -17.29 -5.27
N ALA A 227 -13.24 -17.32 -3.93
CA ALA A 227 -12.18 -17.94 -3.17
C ALA A 227 -11.54 -19.15 -3.86
N VAL A 228 -10.31 -18.99 -4.38
CA VAL A 228 -9.47 -20.16 -4.63
C VAL A 228 -9.03 -20.64 -3.25
N THR A 229 -9.70 -21.70 -2.79
CA THR A 229 -9.54 -22.38 -1.50
C THR A 229 -8.15 -23.00 -1.34
N ASN A 230 -7.09 -22.19 -1.24
CA ASN A 230 -5.74 -22.63 -0.92
C ASN A 230 -5.13 -21.81 0.24
N GLN A 231 -5.95 -21.46 1.23
CA GLN A 231 -5.44 -21.30 2.59
C GLN A 231 -5.40 -22.69 3.23
N PRO A 232 -4.25 -23.19 3.74
CA PRO A 232 -4.22 -24.43 4.50
C PRO A 232 -5.07 -24.24 5.76
N THR A 233 -6.26 -24.84 5.80
CA THR A 233 -7.04 -24.91 7.03
C THR A 233 -6.30 -25.81 8.01
N THR A 234 -5.77 -25.23 9.08
CA THR A 234 -5.30 -26.01 10.23
C THR A 234 -6.51 -26.57 10.97
N THR A 235 -7.09 -27.66 10.49
CA THR A 235 -7.95 -28.52 11.28
C THR A 235 -7.37 -29.92 11.25
N GLY A 236 -6.86 -30.32 12.42
CA GLY A 236 -6.27 -31.62 12.62
C GLY A 236 -7.25 -32.73 12.28
N ASN A 237 -6.79 -33.65 11.44
CA ASN A 237 -7.26 -35.02 11.44
C ASN A 237 -6.02 -35.91 11.51
N ASN A 238 -5.85 -36.54 12.66
CA ASN A 238 -4.97 -37.67 12.86
C ASN A 238 -5.30 -38.74 11.82
N ILE A 239 -4.41 -38.93 10.85
CA ILE A 239 -4.37 -40.15 10.03
C ILE A 239 -3.14 -40.93 10.52
N PRO A 240 -3.25 -42.22 10.90
CA PRO A 240 -2.13 -42.97 11.43
C PRO A 240 -1.04 -43.14 10.36
N LEU A 241 0.21 -42.95 10.75
CA LEU A 241 1.37 -43.33 9.94
C LEU A 241 1.32 -44.84 9.63
N PRO A 242 1.46 -45.29 8.38
CA PRO A 242 1.91 -46.65 8.13
C PRO A 242 3.42 -46.69 8.35
N ALA A 243 3.82 -47.43 9.38
CA ALA A 243 5.20 -47.80 9.64
C ALA A 243 5.72 -48.72 8.53
N THR A 244 6.85 -48.36 7.92
CA THR A 244 7.97 -49.23 7.48
C THR A 244 9.01 -48.31 6.82
N GLY A 245 10.10 -47.94 7.50
CA GLY A 245 11.43 -48.54 7.32
C GLY A 245 12.12 -48.00 6.06
N VAL A 246 13.17 -47.17 6.11
CA VAL A 246 14.60 -47.51 6.36
C VAL A 246 15.42 -46.20 6.13
N PRO A 247 16.62 -46.01 6.70
CA PRO A 247 17.01 -44.79 7.42
C PRO A 247 17.99 -43.82 6.72
N LEU A 248 18.08 -42.64 7.35
CA LEU A 248 19.19 -41.69 7.49
C LEU A 248 20.55 -42.07 6.84
N ALA A 249 21.04 -41.24 5.92
CA ALA A 249 22.48 -41.08 5.67
C ALA A 249 22.81 -39.63 5.29
N VAL A 250 23.68 -39.03 6.10
CA VAL A 250 24.28 -37.71 6.00
C VAL A 250 25.61 -37.83 5.24
N LEU A 251 26.04 -36.73 4.60
CA LEU A 251 27.41 -36.40 4.16
C LEU A 251 27.92 -36.96 2.82
N ALA A 252 28.25 -36.08 1.86
CA ALA A 252 29.64 -35.66 1.58
C ALA A 252 29.78 -34.89 0.25
N LEU A 253 30.60 -33.84 0.33
CA LEU A 253 31.15 -32.98 -0.71
C LEU A 253 32.02 -33.77 -1.71
N ALA A 254 31.93 -33.49 -3.02
CA ALA A 254 33.00 -33.82 -3.97
C ALA A 254 33.05 -32.88 -5.18
N VAL A 255 34.17 -32.14 -5.25
CA VAL A 255 34.71 -31.42 -6.40
C VAL A 255 35.13 -32.42 -7.47
N VAL A 256 34.81 -32.15 -8.74
CA VAL A 256 35.32 -32.94 -9.88
C VAL A 256 36.22 -32.06 -10.75
N LEU A 257 37.53 -32.22 -10.56
CA LEU A 257 38.56 -31.98 -11.58
C LEU A 257 38.80 -33.34 -12.27
N ILE A 258 38.57 -33.45 -13.58
CA ILE A 258 39.02 -34.61 -14.37
C ILE A 258 40.25 -34.19 -15.16
N GLY A 259 41.36 -34.84 -14.86
CA GLY A 259 42.57 -34.82 -15.66
C GLY A 259 42.76 -36.11 -16.44
N VAL A 260 43.38 -35.92 -17.60
CA VAL A 260 44.37 -36.76 -18.28
C VAL A 260 43.91 -37.99 -19.08
N GLY A 261 44.12 -37.89 -20.40
CA GLY A 261 44.33 -39.01 -21.31
C GLY A 261 45.37 -38.62 -22.37
N SER A 262 46.64 -38.90 -22.11
CA SER A 262 47.76 -38.69 -23.03
C SER A 262 48.00 -39.98 -23.83
N LEU A 263 48.21 -39.89 -25.15
CA LEU A 263 49.42 -40.37 -25.85
C LEU A 263 49.30 -40.30 -27.39
N LYS A 264 50.23 -39.52 -27.98
CA LYS A 264 51.05 -39.73 -29.19
C LYS A 264 50.42 -39.98 -30.56
N GLY A 265 50.90 -39.20 -31.56
CA GLY A 265 51.25 -39.78 -32.87
C GLY A 265 51.28 -38.87 -34.11
N PHE A 266 52.37 -38.10 -34.27
CA PHE A 266 53.18 -37.91 -35.51
C PHE A 266 52.59 -37.55 -36.90
N LYS A 267 53.37 -36.67 -37.57
CA LYS A 267 53.47 -36.28 -39.01
C LYS A 267 52.56 -35.11 -39.42
N ARG A 268 53.04 -34.07 -40.11
CA ARG A 268 54.30 -33.83 -40.83
C ARG A 268 54.58 -32.33 -40.83
#